data_AF-A0A5J4TL38-F1
#
_entry.id   AF-A0A5J4TL38-F1
#
_cell.length_a   1.000
_cell.length_b   1.000
_cell.length_c   1.000
_cell.angle_alpha   90.00
_cell.angle_beta   90.00
_cell.angle_gamma   90.00
#
_symmetry.space_group_name_H-M   'P 1'
#
loop_
_entity.id
_entity.type
_entity.pdbx_description
1 polymer ?
#
loop_
_entity_poly.entity_id
_entity_poly.type
_entity_poly.pdbx_seq_one_letter_code
_entity_poly.pdbx_strand_id
1 'polypeptide(L)'
;MEIEETARLQEFYLRYYSGHKGRFGHEFLEFEIKPNSKLRYANNSHYKNDGIICKEVFLNTCVVDEFKRIINDSEILKEDDTNWPDNDKGGRQELEIVFNNVHINFVTN
;
A
#
# COMPACT_ATOMS: atom_id res chain seq x y z
N MET A 1 -6.10 26.84 10.36
CA MET A 1 -6.19 26.41 8.95
C MET A 1 -5.04 25.46 8.61
N GLU A 2 -3.76 25.86 8.67
CA GLU A 2 -2.62 24.92 8.43
C GLU A 2 -2.52 23.75 9.43
N ILE A 3 -2.86 23.98 10.71
CA ILE A 3 -2.73 22.97 11.78
C ILE A 3 -3.74 21.81 11.60
N GLU A 4 -4.98 22.10 11.20
CA GLU A 4 -6.00 21.06 10.95
C GLU A 4 -5.72 20.25 9.69
N GLU A 5 -5.17 20.88 8.65
CA GLU A 5 -4.79 20.21 7.41
C GLU A 5 -3.60 19.27 7.63
N THR A 6 -2.61 19.71 8.43
CA THR A 6 -1.48 18.89 8.84
C THR A 6 -1.93 17.70 9.70
N ALA A 7 -2.86 17.91 10.63
CA ALA A 7 -3.43 16.83 11.45
C ALA A 7 -4.21 15.80 10.61
N ARG A 8 -5.03 16.25 9.65
CA ARG A 8 -5.76 15.37 8.71
C ARG A 8 -4.84 14.55 7.79
N LEU A 9 -3.64 15.02 7.51
CA LEU A 9 -2.63 14.28 6.74
C LEU A 9 -1.88 13.28 7.62
N GLN A 10 -1.63 13.63 8.89
CA GLN A 10 -0.95 12.75 9.86
C GLN A 10 -1.72 11.45 10.18
N GLU A 11 -3.01 11.39 9.87
CA GLU A 11 -3.88 10.24 10.13
C GLU A 11 -4.07 9.30 8.92
N PHE A 12 -3.27 9.45 7.85
CA PHE A 12 -3.38 8.61 6.66
C PHE A 12 -2.09 7.84 6.35
N TYR A 13 -2.19 6.52 6.34
CA TYR A 13 -1.17 5.60 5.85
C TYR A 13 -1.81 4.56 4.94
N LEU A 14 -1.13 4.24 3.85
CA LEU A 14 -1.50 3.17 2.95
C LEU A 14 -0.23 2.47 2.49
N ARG A 15 -0.15 1.15 2.62
CA ARG A 15 0.89 0.32 2.02
C ARG A 15 0.26 -0.87 1.33
N TYR A 16 0.74 -1.15 0.14
CA TYR A 16 0.40 -2.37 -0.58
C TYR A 16 1.67 -3.06 -1.04
N TYR A 17 1.75 -4.35 -0.77
CA TYR A 17 2.79 -5.24 -1.25
C TYR A 17 2.14 -6.39 -2.02
N SER A 18 2.74 -6.76 -3.15
CA SER A 18 2.43 -7.99 -3.89
C SER A 18 3.72 -8.58 -4.38
N GLY A 19 4.00 -9.82 -4.05
CA GLY A 19 5.22 -10.47 -4.49
C GLY A 19 5.13 -11.98 -4.43
N HIS A 20 6.02 -12.62 -5.17
CA HIS A 20 6.04 -14.07 -5.30
C HIS A 20 7.49 -14.55 -5.42
N LYS A 21 7.75 -15.77 -4.95
CA LYS A 21 9.07 -16.40 -5.08
C LYS A 21 9.00 -17.47 -6.15
N GLY A 22 9.37 -17.06 -7.36
CA GLY A 22 9.44 -17.95 -8.52
C GLY A 22 10.79 -18.67 -8.65
N ARG A 23 10.92 -19.47 -9.71
CA ARG A 23 12.17 -20.15 -10.08
C ARG A 23 13.35 -19.18 -10.30
N PHE A 24 13.05 -17.93 -10.66
CA PHE A 24 14.03 -16.94 -11.09
C PHE A 24 14.34 -15.89 -10.01
N GLY A 25 13.83 -16.06 -8.79
CA GLY A 25 14.07 -15.15 -7.68
C GLY A 25 12.79 -14.60 -7.09
N HIS A 26 12.92 -13.48 -6.39
CA HIS A 26 11.82 -12.81 -5.70
C HIS A 26 11.38 -11.60 -6.52
N GLU A 27 10.20 -11.71 -7.13
CA GLU A 27 9.55 -10.62 -7.84
C GLU A 27 8.52 -9.95 -6.94
N PHE A 28 8.50 -8.63 -6.90
CA PHE A 28 7.53 -7.89 -6.11
C PHE A 28 7.25 -6.48 -6.64
N LEU A 29 6.10 -5.97 -6.22
CA LEU A 29 5.64 -4.60 -6.32
C LEU A 29 5.29 -4.14 -4.90
N GLU A 30 5.79 -2.99 -4.50
CA GLU A 30 5.40 -2.36 -3.25
C GLU A 30 5.24 -0.86 -3.45
N PHE A 31 4.20 -0.29 -2.85
CA PHE A 31 4.12 1.15 -2.65
C PHE A 31 3.61 1.50 -1.27
N GLU A 32 4.04 2.64 -0.75
CA GLU A 32 3.49 3.22 0.47
C GLU A 32 3.27 4.73 0.33
N ILE A 33 2.16 5.23 0.88
CA ILE A 33 1.87 6.64 1.07
C ILE A 33 1.99 6.93 2.56
N LYS A 34 3.01 7.71 2.91
CA LYS A 34 3.25 8.13 4.29
C LYS A 34 2.32 9.27 4.70
N PRO A 35 2.15 9.51 6.02
CA PRO A 35 1.33 10.62 6.50
C PRO A 35 1.82 12.02 6.05
N ASN A 36 3.08 12.14 5.68
CA ASN A 36 3.63 13.37 5.09
C ASN A 36 3.44 13.46 3.56
N SER A 37 2.50 12.71 2.99
CA SER A 37 2.21 12.61 1.55
C SER A 37 3.37 12.12 0.69
N LYS A 38 4.41 11.53 1.28
CA LYS A 38 5.51 10.92 0.54
C LYS A 38 5.06 9.54 0.03
N LEU A 39 5.00 9.39 -1.29
CA LEU A 39 4.84 8.11 -1.97
C LEU A 39 6.22 7.48 -2.17
N ARG A 40 6.41 6.25 -1.73
CA ARG A 40 7.56 5.40 -2.06
C ARG A 40 7.06 4.23 -2.89
N TYR A 41 7.78 3.92 -3.96
CA TYR A 41 7.46 2.85 -4.89
C TYR A 41 8.71 2.01 -5.12
N ALA A 42 8.56 0.69 -5.02
CA ALA A 42 9.57 -0.29 -5.35
C ALA A 42 8.97 -1.36 -6.27
N ASN A 43 9.64 -1.66 -7.36
CA ASN A 43 9.28 -2.78 -8.23
C ASN A 43 10.53 -3.54 -8.62
N ASN A 44 10.54 -4.83 -8.29
CA ASN A 44 11.51 -5.79 -8.76
C ASN A 44 10.78 -6.85 -9.58
N SER A 45 10.78 -6.72 -10.90
CA SER A 45 10.08 -7.63 -11.81
C SER A 45 11.04 -8.47 -12.67
N HIS A 46 12.36 -8.35 -12.45
CA HIS A 46 13.42 -9.01 -13.21
C HIS A 46 13.26 -8.98 -14.75
N TYR A 47 12.43 -8.06 -15.28
CA TYR A 47 12.14 -7.96 -16.69
C TYR A 47 13.39 -7.43 -17.40
N LYS A 48 13.90 -8.21 -18.36
CA LYS A 48 15.05 -7.84 -19.21
C LYS A 48 16.34 -7.47 -18.45
N ASN A 49 16.60 -8.09 -17.29
CA ASN A 49 17.75 -7.79 -16.44
C ASN A 49 17.79 -6.36 -15.88
N ASP A 50 16.64 -5.66 -15.84
CA ASP A 50 16.58 -4.37 -15.17
C ASP A 50 16.77 -4.53 -13.66
N GLY A 51 17.48 -3.58 -13.06
CA GLY A 51 17.61 -3.46 -11.62
C GLY A 51 16.28 -3.06 -10.97
N ILE A 52 16.23 -3.13 -9.64
CA ILE A 52 15.04 -2.72 -8.87
C ILE A 52 14.73 -1.25 -9.16
N ILE A 53 13.48 -0.98 -9.55
CA ILE A 53 13.00 0.39 -9.75
C ILE A 53 12.52 0.92 -8.41
N CYS A 54 13.27 1.89 -7.86
CA CYS A 54 12.88 2.61 -6.66
C CYS A 54 12.60 4.08 -7.01
N LYS A 55 11.44 4.60 -6.61
CA LYS A 55 11.04 6.00 -6.80
C LYS A 55 10.41 6.57 -5.54
N GLU A 56 10.67 7.84 -5.30
CA GLU A 56 10.06 8.60 -4.21
C GLU A 56 9.57 9.94 -4.74
N VAL A 57 8.34 10.29 -4.41
CA VAL A 57 7.71 11.56 -4.80
C VAL A 57 6.84 12.09 -3.66
N PHE A 58 6.57 13.38 -3.66
CA PHE A 58 5.55 13.97 -2.79
C PHE A 58 4.26 14.15 -3.59
N LEU A 59 3.15 13.67 -3.04
CA LEU A 59 1.83 13.79 -3.64
C LEU A 59 1.22 15.15 -3.29
N ASN A 60 0.40 15.68 -4.20
CA ASN A 60 -0.49 16.78 -3.89
C ASN A 60 -1.65 16.26 -3.00
N THR A 61 -2.16 17.12 -2.11
CA THR A 61 -3.34 16.84 -1.28
C THR A 61 -4.50 16.26 -2.08
N CYS A 62 -4.79 16.76 -3.29
CA CYS A 62 -5.89 16.24 -4.11
C CYS A 62 -5.75 14.76 -4.48
N VAL A 63 -4.52 14.26 -4.62
CA VAL A 63 -4.25 12.84 -4.90
C VAL A 63 -4.47 12.01 -3.64
N VAL A 64 -4.01 12.50 -2.49
CA VAL A 64 -4.20 11.83 -1.19
C VAL A 64 -5.68 11.74 -0.84
N ASP A 65 -6.44 12.81 -1.07
CA ASP A 65 -7.88 12.84 -0.83
C ASP A 65 -8.64 11.85 -1.73
N GLU A 66 -8.17 11.65 -2.96
CA GLU A 66 -8.77 10.65 -3.86
C GLU A 66 -8.50 9.21 -3.38
N PHE A 67 -7.30 8.91 -2.86
CA PHE A 67 -7.05 7.62 -2.21
C PHE A 67 -7.97 7.40 -1.00
N LYS A 68 -8.15 8.43 -0.16
CA LYS A 68 -9.09 8.39 0.97
C LYS A 68 -10.53 8.14 0.52
N ARG A 69 -10.97 8.78 -0.59
CA ARG A 69 -12.29 8.55 -1.18
C ARG A 69 -12.45 7.11 -1.65
N ILE A 70 -11.48 6.59 -2.41
CA ILE A 70 -11.50 5.20 -2.92
C ILE A 70 -11.56 4.19 -1.77
N ILE A 71 -10.81 4.40 -0.68
CA ILE A 71 -10.81 3.53 0.51
C ILE A 71 -12.17 3.56 1.23
N ASN A 72 -12.79 4.73 1.36
CA ASN A 72 -14.12 4.82 1.95
C ASN A 72 -15.18 4.13 1.09
N ASP A 73 -15.17 4.39 -0.23
CA ASP A 73 -16.17 3.88 -1.17
C ASP A 73 -16.09 2.36 -1.36
N SER A 74 -14.89 1.76 -1.18
CA SER A 74 -14.72 0.31 -1.26
C SER A 74 -15.20 -0.44 -0.02
N GLU A 75 -15.46 0.27 1.08
CA GLU A 75 -15.79 -0.28 2.39
C GLU A 75 -14.74 -1.26 2.96
N ILE A 76 -13.53 -1.28 2.40
CA ILE A 76 -12.47 -2.25 2.75
C ILE A 76 -12.08 -2.24 4.24
N LEU A 77 -12.30 -1.12 4.93
CA LEU A 77 -12.07 -0.98 6.37
C LEU A 77 -13.05 -1.77 7.25
N LYS A 78 -14.14 -2.30 6.66
CA LYS A 78 -15.14 -3.13 7.35
C LYS A 78 -14.89 -4.63 7.18
N GLU A 79 -13.92 -5.01 6.36
CA GLU A 79 -13.60 -6.39 6.01
C GLU A 79 -12.60 -7.01 7.00
N ASP A 80 -12.48 -8.35 6.94
CA ASP A 80 -11.58 -9.15 7.76
C ASP A 80 -11.03 -10.33 6.93
N ASP A 81 -9.73 -10.60 7.06
CA ASP A 81 -9.01 -11.59 6.26
C ASP A 81 -8.94 -12.99 6.91
N THR A 82 -9.60 -13.22 8.06
CA THR A 82 -9.56 -14.50 8.80
C THR A 82 -9.95 -15.71 7.93
N ASN A 83 -10.81 -15.52 6.94
CA ASN A 83 -11.30 -16.58 6.05
C ASN A 83 -10.72 -16.53 4.64
N TRP A 84 -9.69 -15.70 4.41
CA TRP A 84 -9.04 -15.61 3.11
C TRP A 84 -8.06 -16.77 2.91
N PRO A 85 -7.72 -17.13 1.65
CA PRO A 85 -6.77 -18.21 1.39
C PRO A 85 -5.41 -17.98 2.07
N ASP A 86 -4.92 -19.00 2.76
CA ASP A 86 -3.60 -19.01 3.40
C ASP A 86 -2.46 -18.85 2.38
N ASN A 87 -1.35 -18.26 2.82
CA ASN A 87 -0.10 -18.10 2.05
C ASN A 87 0.43 -19.44 1.50
N ASP A 88 -0.04 -19.87 0.33
CA ASP A 88 0.51 -20.95 -0.47
C ASP A 88 1.88 -20.54 -1.03
N LYS A 89 2.69 -21.52 -1.42
CA LYS A 89 4.12 -21.35 -1.75
C LYS A 89 4.41 -20.48 -3.00
N GLY A 90 3.40 -19.89 -3.62
CA GLY A 90 3.50 -19.09 -4.83
C GLY A 90 3.66 -17.61 -4.55
N GLY A 91 2.61 -16.97 -4.01
CA GLY A 91 2.46 -15.51 -3.91
C GLY A 91 2.13 -15.05 -2.50
N ARG A 92 2.25 -13.74 -2.28
CA ARG A 92 1.88 -13.03 -1.06
C ARG A 92 1.47 -11.61 -1.41
N GLN A 93 0.32 -11.20 -0.88
CA GLN A 93 -0.18 -9.84 -0.90
C GLN A 93 -0.37 -9.34 0.52
N GLU A 94 -0.05 -8.07 0.75
CA GLU A 94 -0.30 -7.37 2.01
C GLU A 94 -0.94 -6.03 1.72
N LEU A 95 -1.97 -5.67 2.48
CA LEU A 95 -2.60 -4.37 2.44
C LEU A 95 -2.69 -3.82 3.85
N GLU A 96 -2.04 -2.69 4.11
CA GLU A 96 -2.05 -2.02 5.40
C GLU A 96 -2.60 -0.60 5.24
N ILE A 97 -3.61 -0.25 6.03
CA ILE A 97 -4.27 1.05 5.97
C ILE A 97 -4.45 1.58 7.39
N VAL A 98 -4.01 2.83 7.62
CA VAL A 98 -4.39 3.64 8.78
C VAL A 98 -5.20 4.82 8.27
N PHE A 99 -6.47 4.90 8.66
CA PHE A 99 -7.35 5.99 8.24
C PHE A 99 -8.57 6.09 9.19
N ASN A 100 -8.97 7.31 9.57
CA ASN A 100 -10.12 7.59 10.44
C ASN A 100 -10.13 6.79 11.76
N ASN A 101 -8.97 6.72 12.44
CA ASN A 101 -8.76 5.93 13.66
C ASN A 101 -8.99 4.42 13.52
N VAL A 102 -9.05 3.92 12.29
CA VAL A 102 -9.06 2.49 11.97
C VAL A 102 -7.68 2.10 11.47
N HIS A 103 -7.20 0.94 11.92
CA HIS A 103 -5.98 0.31 11.42
C HIS A 103 -6.33 -1.11 10.99
N ILE A 104 -6.17 -1.40 9.70
CA ILE A 104 -6.28 -2.75 9.15
C ILE A 104 -4.93 -3.20 8.58
N ASN A 105 -4.71 -4.50 8.60
CA ASN A 105 -3.58 -5.16 7.97
C ASN A 105 -4.03 -6.53 7.47
N PHE A 106 -4.23 -6.65 6.16
CA PHE A 106 -4.64 -7.89 5.53
C PHE A 106 -3.46 -8.60 4.87
N VAL A 107 -3.47 -9.93 4.94
CA VAL A 107 -2.46 -10.78 4.29
C VAL A 107 -3.15 -11.93 3.54
N THR A 108 -2.81 -12.12 2.27
CA THR A 108 -3.32 -13.25 1.46
C THR A 108 -2.31 -13.65 0.38
N ASN A 109 -2.68 -14.60 -0.49
CA ASN A 109 -1.88 -15.10 -1.62
C ASN A 109 -1.70 -14.10 -2.77
#